data_AF-A0A1Q4AIT0-F1
#
_entry.id   AF-A0A1Q4AIT0-F1
#
_cell.length_a   1.000
_cell.length_b   1.000
_cell.length_c   1.000
_cell.angle_alpha   90.00
_cell.angle_beta   90.00
_cell.angle_gamma   90.00
#
_symmetry.space_group_name_H-M   'P 1'
#
loop_
_entity.id
_entity.type
_entity.pdbx_description
1 polymer ?
#
loop_
_entity_poly.entity_id
_entity_poly.type
_entity_poly.pdbx_seq_one_letter_code
_entity_poly.pdbx_strand_id
1 'polypeptide(L)'
;MALPGREPTIAHVASIAVECADCGRNRWWRPDQLRRFGVNGQTPLSALAGRIVCSACRAEGLPGAAVSIQAAFLDDRARHHAEALKLPGDAVPRRRA
;
A
#
# COMPACT_ATOMS: atom_id res chain seq x y z
N MET A 1 18.42 -16.09 3.90
CA MET A 1 18.63 -14.98 4.84
C MET A 1 17.89 -13.76 4.30
N ALA A 2 16.90 -13.24 5.04
CA ALA A 2 16.15 -12.05 4.67
C ALA A 2 17.01 -10.80 4.88
N LEU A 3 17.14 -9.95 3.85
CA LEU A 3 17.84 -8.68 3.97
C LEU A 3 17.06 -7.74 4.92
N PRO A 4 17.75 -6.95 5.76
CA PRO A 4 17.12 -6.21 6.85
C PRO A 4 16.14 -5.12 6.35
N GLY A 5 14.85 -5.34 6.62
CA GLY A 5 13.99 -4.39 7.33
C GLY A 5 13.76 -2.99 6.77
N ARG A 6 14.03 -2.69 5.50
CA ARG A 6 13.73 -1.37 4.94
C ARG A 6 12.36 -1.38 4.27
N GLU A 7 11.37 -0.76 4.92
CA GLU A 7 10.04 -0.58 4.33
C GLU A 7 10.15 0.04 2.94
N PRO A 8 9.45 -0.51 1.93
CA PRO A 8 9.47 0.05 0.59
C PRO A 8 8.93 1.48 0.62
N THR A 9 9.77 2.41 0.15
CA THR A 9 9.42 3.82 0.06
C THR A 9 8.84 4.16 -1.30
N ILE A 10 8.12 5.27 -1.38
CA ILE A 10 7.44 5.76 -2.60
C ILE A 10 8.39 5.93 -3.80
N ALA A 11 9.69 6.20 -3.56
CA ALA A 11 10.69 6.31 -4.63
C ALA A 11 10.91 5.00 -5.41
N HIS A 12 10.64 3.84 -4.81
CA HIS A 12 10.84 2.53 -5.46
C HIS A 12 9.60 2.05 -6.24
N VAL A 13 8.55 2.88 -6.27
CA VAL A 13 7.24 2.52 -6.82
C VAL A 13 7.03 3.24 -8.15
N ALA A 14 6.65 2.52 -9.20
CA ALA A 14 6.33 3.04 -10.51
C ALA A 14 4.94 3.71 -10.51
N SER A 15 3.97 3.07 -9.87
CA SER A 15 2.58 3.52 -9.82
C SER A 15 1.87 2.94 -8.60
N ILE A 16 0.93 3.69 -8.04
CA ILE A 16 0.17 3.30 -6.86
C ILE A 16 -1.30 3.32 -7.23
N ALA A 17 -1.96 2.17 -7.17
CA ALA A 17 -3.40 2.05 -7.24
C ALA A 17 -3.98 2.15 -5.84
N VAL A 18 -4.98 3.01 -5.69
CA VAL A 18 -5.70 3.20 -4.44
C VAL A 18 -7.16 2.92 -4.72
N GLU A 19 -7.68 1.89 -4.08
CA GLU A 19 -9.08 1.51 -4.13
C GLU A 19 -9.75 1.87 -2.82
N CYS A 20 -10.87 2.57 -2.88
CA CYS A 20 -11.69 2.83 -1.70
C CYS A 20 -12.64 1.65 -1.46
N ALA A 21 -12.55 0.99 -0.32
CA ALA A 21 -13.44 -0.10 0.07
C ALA A 21 -14.85 0.39 0.38
N ASP A 22 -15.02 1.66 0.78
CA ASP A 22 -16.34 2.23 1.09
C ASP A 22 -17.19 2.50 -0.17
N CYS A 23 -16.58 2.93 -1.28
CA CYS A 23 -17.31 3.31 -2.50
C CYS A 23 -16.86 2.55 -3.77
N GLY A 24 -15.90 1.64 -3.66
CA GLY A 24 -15.35 0.85 -4.77
C GLY A 24 -14.52 1.65 -5.80
N ARG A 25 -14.25 2.94 -5.56
CA ARG A 25 -13.51 3.77 -6.53
C ARG A 25 -12.04 3.42 -6.51
N ASN A 26 -11.52 3.01 -7.66
CA ASN A 26 -10.10 2.82 -7.88
C ASN A 26 -9.50 4.03 -8.60
N ARG A 27 -8.36 4.52 -8.10
CA ARG A 27 -7.60 5.60 -8.71
C ARG A 27 -6.11 5.28 -8.73
N TRP A 28 -5.50 5.50 -9.88
CA TRP A 28 -4.06 5.33 -10.07
C TRP A 28 -3.35 6.67 -9.90
N TRP A 29 -2.28 6.65 -9.11
CA TRP A 29 -1.41 7.80 -8.88
C TRP A 29 0.04 7.48 -9.18
N ARG A 30 0.72 8.46 -9.77
CA ARG A 30 2.18 8.45 -9.89
C ARG A 30 2.80 8.97 -8.59
N PRO A 31 4.03 8.56 -8.23
CA PRO A 31 4.74 9.07 -7.06
C PRO A 31 4.77 10.60 -6.98
N ASP A 32 4.96 11.27 -8.11
CA ASP A 32 4.99 12.74 -8.16
C ASP A 32 3.64 13.38 -7.79
N GLN A 33 2.53 12.73 -8.14
CA GLN A 33 1.18 13.20 -7.78
C GLN A 33 0.87 13.01 -6.29
N LEU A 34 1.59 12.11 -5.60
CA LEU A 34 1.41 11.90 -4.15
C LEU A 34 2.01 13.03 -3.32
N ARG A 35 2.91 13.84 -3.90
CA ARG A 35 3.54 14.98 -3.24
C ARG A 35 2.52 15.98 -2.69
N ARG A 36 1.37 16.12 -3.34
CA ARG A 36 0.25 16.98 -2.88
C ARG A 36 -0.37 16.52 -1.54
N PHE A 37 -0.15 15.27 -1.14
CA PHE A 37 -0.60 14.72 0.14
C PHE A 37 0.50 14.73 1.22
N GLY A 38 1.58 15.49 1.01
CA GLY A 38 2.72 15.52 1.94
C GLY A 38 3.56 14.23 1.93
N VAL A 39 3.48 13.47 0.85
CA VAL A 39 4.21 12.21 0.66
C VAL A 39 5.43 12.50 -0.21
N ASN A 40 6.60 12.05 0.21
CA ASN A 40 7.85 12.19 -0.53
C ASN A 40 8.46 10.82 -0.86
N GLY A 41 9.52 10.79 -1.67
CA GLY A 41 10.17 9.54 -2.08
C GLY A 41 10.75 8.70 -0.93
N GLN A 42 10.99 9.30 0.24
CA GLN A 42 11.45 8.62 1.45
C GLN A 42 10.32 8.14 2.36
N THR A 43 9.08 8.54 2.06
CA THR A 43 7.91 8.13 2.85
C THR A 43 7.68 6.63 2.64
N PRO A 44 7.52 5.84 3.71
CA PRO A 44 7.21 4.42 3.58
C PRO A 44 5.77 4.24 3.07
N LEU A 45 5.54 3.17 2.29
CA LEU A 45 4.21 2.83 1.79
C LEU A 45 3.17 2.65 2.91
N SER A 46 3.58 2.15 4.07
CA SER A 46 2.71 2.00 5.25
C SER A 46 2.12 3.33 5.73
N ALA A 47 2.90 4.41 5.65
CA ALA A 47 2.45 5.76 6.02
C ALA A 47 1.52 6.39 4.99
N LEU A 48 1.41 5.80 3.79
CA LEU A 48 0.53 6.29 2.73
C LEU A 48 -0.94 5.99 3.04
N ALA A 49 -1.24 4.82 3.61
CA ALA A 49 -2.60 4.40 3.96
C ALA A 49 -3.31 5.35 4.92
N GLY A 50 -2.59 5.86 5.93
CA GLY A 50 -3.15 6.82 6.89
C GLY A 50 -3.30 8.26 6.37
N ARG A 51 -2.79 8.57 5.17
CA ARG A 51 -2.80 9.93 4.60
C ARG A 51 -3.76 10.10 3.44
N ILE A 52 -4.17 9.00 2.82
CA ILE A 52 -5.10 9.04 1.70
C ILE A 52 -6.52 8.87 2.22
N VAL A 53 -7.40 9.76 1.77
CA VAL A 53 -8.83 9.66 1.97
C VAL A 53 -9.52 9.76 0.63
N CYS A 54 -10.54 8.93 0.41
CA CYS A 54 -11.36 9.02 -0.79
C CYS A 54 -12.10 10.37 -0.81
N SER A 55 -11.81 11.20 -1.81
CA SER A 55 -12.44 12.51 -1.96
C SER A 55 -13.95 12.43 -2.17
N ALA A 56 -14.44 11.34 -2.77
CA ALA A 56 -15.87 11.10 -2.97
C ALA A 56 -16.57 10.78 -1.64
N CYS A 57 -16.04 9.82 -0.88
CA CYS A 57 -16.57 9.52 0.46
C CYS A 57 -16.51 10.73 1.38
N ARG A 58 -15.43 11.51 1.32
CA ARG A 58 -15.30 12.76 2.08
C ARG A 58 -16.37 13.79 1.70
N ALA A 59 -16.74 13.89 0.42
CA ALA A 59 -17.83 14.77 -0.02
C ALA A 59 -19.20 14.30 0.49
N GLU A 60 -19.38 12.99 0.62
CA GLU A 60 -20.60 12.33 1.14
C GLU A 60 -20.66 12.29 2.68
N GLY A 61 -19.65 12.82 3.38
CA GLY A 61 -19.56 12.77 4.85
C GLY A 61 -19.19 11.40 5.42
N LEU A 62 -18.77 10.45 4.58
CA LEU A 62 -18.28 9.13 4.98
C LEU A 62 -16.78 9.20 5.32
N PRO A 63 -16.28 8.33 6.22
CA PRO A 63 -14.88 8.35 6.62
C PRO A 63 -13.93 8.18 5.42
N GLY A 64 -14.25 7.29 4.48
CA GLY A 64 -13.49 7.16 3.22
C GLY A 64 -12.02 6.79 3.39
N ALA A 65 -11.65 6.34 4.60
CA ALA A 65 -10.29 5.98 5.01
C ALA A 65 -10.04 4.48 4.83
N ALA A 66 -11.09 3.68 4.59
CA ALA A 66 -10.93 2.29 4.20
C ALA A 66 -10.46 2.26 2.74
N VAL A 67 -9.14 2.32 2.56
CA VAL A 67 -8.50 2.26 1.24
C VAL A 67 -7.52 1.11 1.16
N SER A 68 -7.60 0.36 0.06
CA SER A 68 -6.64 -0.67 -0.34
C SER A 68 -5.58 -0.04 -1.24
N ILE A 69 -4.31 -0.18 -0.87
CA ILE A 69 -3.19 0.36 -1.64
C ILE A 69 -2.42 -0.78 -2.30
N GLN A 70 -2.29 -0.71 -3.63
CA GLN A 70 -1.46 -1.61 -4.41
C GLN A 70 -0.34 -0.81 -5.06
N ALA A 71 0.90 -1.15 -4.73
CA ALA A 71 2.08 -0.54 -5.32
C ALA A 71 2.62 -1.42 -6.44
N ALA A 72 2.79 -0.85 -7.63
CA ALA A 72 3.52 -1.43 -8.74
C ALA A 72 4.97 -0.93 -8.67
N PHE A 73 5.93 -1.82 -8.42
CA PHE A 73 7.34 -1.47 -8.26
C PHE A 73 8.05 -1.34 -9.62
N LEU A 74 9.09 -0.50 -9.70
CA LEU A 74 9.88 -0.26 -10.92
C LEU A 74 10.75 -1.47 -11.34
N ASP A 75 11.03 -2.37 -10.41
CA ASP A 75 12.01 -3.45 -10.59
C ASP A 75 11.43 -4.81 -10.17
N ASP A 76 11.64 -5.86 -10.99
CA ASP A 76 11.16 -7.23 -10.74
C ASP A 76 11.75 -7.81 -9.44
N ARG A 77 12.91 -7.32 -9.01
CA ARG A 77 13.56 -7.70 -7.75
C ARG A 77 12.87 -7.15 -6.49
N ALA A 78 12.12 -6.05 -6.61
CA ALA A 78 11.37 -5.47 -5.50
C ALA A 78 10.06 -6.22 -5.21
N ARG A 79 9.51 -6.91 -6.22
CA ARG A 79 8.34 -7.79 -6.09
C ARG A 79 8.59 -8.90 -5.06
N HIS A 80 9.77 -9.52 -5.07
CA HIS A 80 10.13 -10.59 -4.13
C HIS A 80 10.18 -10.13 -2.66
N HIS A 81 10.48 -8.84 -2.40
CA HIS A 81 10.49 -8.30 -1.04
C HIS A 81 9.09 -7.92 -0.54
N ALA A 82 8.20 -7.46 -1.42
CA ALA A 82 6.81 -7.15 -1.07
C ALA A 82 5.94 -8.42 -0.90
N GLU A 83 6.23 -9.47 -1.68
CA GLU A 83 5.56 -10.77 -1.56
C GLU A 83 5.93 -11.49 -0.25
N ALA A 84 7.18 -11.37 0.22
CA ALA A 84 7.60 -11.88 1.52
C ALA A 84 6.93 -11.21 2.73
N LEU A 85 6.34 -10.02 2.54
CA LEU A 85 5.59 -9.30 3.58
C LEU A 85 4.08 -9.65 3.57
N LYS A 86 3.59 -10.32 2.52
CA LYS A 86 2.20 -10.79 2.43
C LYS A 86 2.12 -12.30 2.74
N LEU A 87 1.99 -12.60 4.04
CA LEU A 87 1.42 -13.83 4.65
C LEU A 87 2.33 -15.08 4.64
N PRO A 88 2.23 -15.97 5.67
CA PRO A 88 0.99 -16.56 6.21
C PRO A 88 0.67 -16.08 7.65
N GLY A 89 -0.59 -15.85 8.07
CA GLY A 89 -1.82 -16.45 7.55
C GLY A 89 -1.91 -17.91 7.97
N ASP A 90 -2.13 -18.16 9.26
CA ASP A 90 -2.42 -19.44 9.92
C ASP A 90 -1.46 -20.62 9.65
N ALA A 91 -0.59 -20.87 10.63
CA ALA A 91 0.01 -22.18 10.83
C ALA A 91 -0.43 -22.71 12.20
N VAL A 92 -1.70 -23.08 12.34
CA VAL A 92 -2.11 -24.02 13.38
C VAL A 92 -1.35 -25.34 13.15
N PRO A 93 -0.53 -25.82 14.09
CA PRO A 93 0.17 -27.08 13.93
C PRO A 93 -0.83 -28.23 14.00
N ARG A 94 -1.03 -28.92 12.88
CA ARG A 94 -1.62 -30.27 12.88
C ARG A 94 -0.69 -31.22 13.63
N ARG A 95 -0.97 -31.48 14.92
CA ARG A 95 -0.46 -32.66 15.61
C ARG A 95 -1.48 -33.79 15.48
N ARG A 96 -1.10 -34.83 14.73
CA ARG A 96 -1.67 -36.17 14.81
C ARG A 96 -1.37 -36.75 16.20
N ALA A 97 -2.39 -37.35 16.81
CA ALA A 97 -2.27 -38.45 17.77
C ALA A 97 -3.17 -39.57 17.27
#